data_AF-A0A2M7DT50-F1
#
_entry.id   AF-A0A2M7DT50-F1
#
_cell.length_a   1.000
_cell.length_b   1.000
_cell.length_c   1.000
_cell.angle_alpha   90.00
_cell.angle_beta   90.00
_cell.angle_gamma   90.00
#
_symmetry.space_group_name_H-M   'P 1'
#
loop_
_entity.id
_entity.type
_entity.pdbx_description
1 polymer ?
#
loop_
_entity_poly.entity_id
_entity_poly.type
_entity_poly.pdbx_seq_one_letter_code
_entity_poly.pdbx_strand_id
1 'polypeptide(L)' 'MNFCIDKNCVVCDKKITVTVYQNRKYRGGHYFGKIKTEKNKMFEYWECPKCYYGDWYKKK' A
#
# COMPACT_ATOMS: atom_id res chain seq x y z
N MET A 1 5.50 -2.97 21.10
CA MET A 1 5.50 -1.62 20.48
C MET A 1 5.07 -1.75 19.02
N ASN A 2 4.02 -1.03 18.62
CA ASN A 2 3.57 -0.94 17.23
C ASN A 2 3.94 0.45 16.73
N PHE A 3 4.32 0.57 15.45
CA PHE A 3 4.58 1.88 14.85
C PHE A 3 3.73 2.06 13.60
N CYS A 4 3.29 3.28 13.38
CA CYS A 4 2.53 3.67 12.21
C CYS A 4 3.47 4.25 11.16
N ILE A 5 3.34 3.79 9.93
CA ILE A 5 4.02 4.36 8.77
C ILE A 5 2.97 4.94 7.83
N ASP A 6 3.22 6.13 7.33
CA ASP A 6 2.37 6.73 6.31
C ASP A 6 2.89 6.36 4.92
N LYS A 7 1.97 5.94 4.06
CA LYS A 7 2.20 5.62 2.64
C LYS A 7 1.17 6.36 1.79
N ASN A 8 1.43 6.49 0.49
CA ASN A 8 0.46 7.04 -0.45
C ASN A 8 -0.12 5.90 -1.30
N CYS A 9 -1.43 5.95 -1.53
CA CYS A 9 -2.09 5.05 -2.47
C CYS A 9 -1.66 5.40 -3.90
N VAL A 10 -1.17 4.43 -4.66
CA VAL A 10 -0.74 4.66 -6.05
C VAL A 10 -1.91 4.98 -6.98
N VAL A 11 -3.12 4.50 -6.66
CA VAL A 11 -4.32 4.67 -7.51
C VAL A 11 -5.02 6.02 -7.31
N CYS A 12 -5.03 6.56 -6.09
CA CYS A 12 -5.80 7.77 -5.76
C CYS A 12 -5.07 8.82 -4.93
N ASP A 13 -3.75 8.64 -4.71
CA ASP A 13 -2.87 9.53 -3.96
C ASP A 13 -3.26 9.81 -2.50
N LYS A 14 -4.28 9.13 -1.97
CA LYS A 14 -4.67 9.25 -0.57
C LYS A 14 -3.60 8.69 0.36
N LYS A 15 -3.38 9.37 1.48
CA LYS A 15 -2.55 8.86 2.58
C LYS A 15 -3.16 7.61 3.19
N ILE A 16 -2.32 6.62 3.44
CA ILE A 16 -2.60 5.33 4.03
C ILE A 16 -1.76 5.25 5.30
N THR A 17 -2.41 5.18 6.45
CA THR A 17 -1.72 4.91 7.71
C THR A 17 -1.65 3.39 7.91
N VAL A 18 -0.43 2.86 7.87
CA VAL A 18 -0.16 1.43 8.02
C VAL A 18 0.42 1.18 9.42
N THR A 19 -0.30 0.44 10.25
CA THR A 19 0.21 -0.02 11.54
C THR A 19 1.01 -1.29 11.35
N VAL A 20 2.28 -1.28 11.73
CA VAL A 20 3.17 -2.45 11.72
C VAL A 20 3.29 -3.00 13.12
N TYR A 21 3.03 -4.31 13.25
CA TYR A 21 3.12 -5.05 14.51
C TYR A 21 4.48 -5.77 14.61
N GLN A 22 4.93 -6.09 15.82
CA GLN A 22 6.23 -6.75 16.07
C GLN A 22 6.37 -8.11 15.37
N ASN A 23 5.26 -8.80 15.12
CA ASN A 23 5.22 -10.08 14.42
C ASN A 23 5.32 -9.95 12.89
N ARG A 24 5.76 -8.80 12.38
CA ARG A 24 5.88 -8.47 10.95
C ARG A 24 4.54 -8.46 10.17
N LYS A 25 3.41 -8.58 10.87
CA LYS A 25 2.10 -8.30 10.28
C LYS A 25 1.90 -6.80 10.20
N TYR A 26 1.04 -6.37 9.28
CA TYR A 26 0.65 -4.98 9.12
C TYR A 26 -0.85 -4.87 8.86
N ARG A 27 -1.42 -3.68 9.11
CA ARG A 27 -2.83 -3.35 8.85
C ARG A 27 -2.95 -1.91 8.36
N GLY A 28 -3.93 -1.64 7.49
CA GLY A 28 -4.29 -0.27 7.07
C GLY A 28 -4.17 0.00 5.56
N GLY A 29 -3.42 -0.83 4.83
CA GLY A 29 -3.31 -0.77 3.37
C GLY A 29 -2.93 -2.13 2.80
N HIS A 30 -2.77 -2.18 1.48
CA HIS A 30 -2.38 -3.40 0.75
C HIS A 30 -1.06 -3.16 0.03
N TYR A 31 -0.06 -3.96 0.36
CA TYR A 31 1.25 -3.93 -0.30
C TYR A 31 1.31 -5.00 -1.38
N PHE A 32 1.70 -4.61 -2.60
CA PHE A 32 1.78 -5.50 -3.75
C PHE A 32 3.20 -5.87 -4.16
N GLY A 33 4.21 -5.14 -3.67
CA GLY A 33 5.59 -5.38 -4.03
C GLY A 33 6.38 -4.10 -4.24
N LYS A 34 7.65 -4.28 -4.64
CA LYS A 34 8.52 -3.19 -5.08
C LYS A 34 8.57 -3.20 -6.59
N ILE A 35 8.30 -2.06 -7.20
CA ILE A 35 8.43 -1.87 -8.64
C ILE A 35 9.68 -1.04 -8.88
N LYS A 36 10.44 -1.45 -9.90
CA LYS A 36 11.62 -0.74 -10.34
C LYS A 36 11.21 0.24 -11.43
N THR A 37 11.49 1.52 -11.23
CA THR A 37 11.32 2.55 -12.27
C THR A 37 12.47 2.49 -13.28
N GLU A 38 12.26 3.10 -14.44
CA GLU A 38 13.27 3.26 -15.49
C GLU A 38 14.57 3.92 -14.98
N LYS A 39 14.46 4.78 -13.96
CA LYS A 39 15.60 5.44 -13.30
C LYS A 39 16.32 4.57 -12.27
N ASN A 40 16.12 3.24 -12.31
CA ASN A 40 16.60 2.28 -11.31
C ASN A 40 16.15 2.56 -9.85
N LYS A 41 15.17 3.44 -9.63
CA LYS A 41 14.63 3.68 -8.29
C LYS A 41 13.58 2.62 -7.98
N MET A 42 13.73 1.95 -6.84
CA MET A 42 12.71 1.05 -6.31
C MET A 42 11.69 1.87 -5.52
N PHE A 43 10.41 1.69 -5.82
CA PHE A 43 9.33 2.22 -5.00
C PHE A 43 8.37 1.10 -4.62
N GLU A 44 7.72 1.26 -3.47
CA GLU A 44 6.75 0.30 -2.97
C GLU A 44 5.37 0.62 -3.53
N TYR A 45 4.70 -0.37 -4.12
CA TYR A 45 3.36 -0.21 -4.63
C TYR A 45 2.35 -0.54 -3.53
N TRP A 46 1.66 0.51 -3.06
CA TRP A 46 0.66 0.46 -1.99
C TRP A 46 -0.71 0.94 -2.48
N GLU A 47 -1.76 0.26 -2.06
CA GLU A 47 -3.14 0.70 -2.30
C GLU A 47 -3.92 0.84 -1.01
N CYS A 48 -4.81 1.83 -0.97
CA CYS A 48 -5.76 1.99 0.11
C CYS A 48 -6.85 0.92 0.01
N PRO A 49 -7.53 0.55 1.11
CA PRO A 49 -8.58 -0.47 1.08
C PRO A 49 -9.67 -0.17 0.03
N LYS A 50 -10.04 1.10 -0.14
CA LYS A 50 -11.04 1.51 -1.13
C LYS A 50 -10.62 1.17 -2.57
N CYS A 51 -9.38 1.47 -2.94
CA CYS A 51 -8.87 1.17 -4.29
C CYS A 51 -8.65 -0.33 -4.45
N TYR A 52 -8.02 -0.96 -3.46
CA TYR A 52 -7.83 -2.41 -3.44
C TYR A 52 -9.14 -3.13 -3.73
N TYR A 53 -10.19 -2.91 -2.93
CA TYR A 53 -11.50 -3.54 -3.13
C TYR A 53 -12.24 -3.00 -4.35
N GLY A 54 -12.07 -1.73 -4.71
CA GLY A 54 -12.71 -1.11 -5.88
C GLY A 54 -12.24 -1.69 -7.21
N ASP A 55 -10.97 -2.09 -7.31
CA ASP A 55 -10.44 -2.76 -8.51
C ASP A 55 -10.99 -4.19 -8.68
N TRP A 56 -11.43 -4.87 -7.62
CA TRP A 56 -12.12 -6.16 -7.74
C TRP A 56 -13.51 -6.04 -8.39
N TYR A 57 -14.20 -4.91 -8.25
CA TYR A 57 -15.54 -4.71 -8.82
C TYR A 57 -15.53 -4.34 -10.31
N LYS A 58 -14.40 -3.89 -10.87
CA LYS A 58 -14.28 -3.58 -12.31
C LYS A 58 -14.06 -4.80 -13.20
N LYS A 59 -13.85 -5.99 -12.62
CA LYS A 59 -13.67 -7.27 -13.32
C LYS A 59 -14.96 -8.08 -13.46
N LYS A 60 -16.12 -7.51 -13.13
CA LYS A 60 -17.43 -8.12 -13.32
C LYS A 60 -18.17 -7.49 -14.49
#